data_AF-A0A914C574-F1
#
_entry.id   AF-A0A914C574-F1
#
_cell.length_a   1.000
_cell.length_b   1.000
_cell.length_c   1.000
_cell.angle_alpha   90.00
_cell.angle_beta   90.00
_cell.angle_gamma   90.00
#
_symmetry.space_group_name_H-M   'P 1'
#
loop_
_entity.id
_entity.type
_entity.pdbx_description
1 polymer ?
#
loop_
_entity_poly.entity_id
_entity_poly.type
_entity_poly.pdbx_seq_one_letter_code
_entity_poly.pdbx_strand_id
1 'polypeptide(L)'
;MSEIEESGMWLRIFAAISYTVLSTISLSANLLLLVVFIVGHKRFDRMSYFIISWQTLVCDLIMLSYQFIQAIPTTFAARQLYSPTVMHYMGVLDTIGYNGVLFFMFILTISRVTIFFFEKIDRIVFSPPGIYAVIVFVWVLTLTFTVILNMSGCMKEFTTEAL
;
A
#
# COMPACT_ATOMS: atom_id res chain seq x y z
N MET A 1 -12.47 -33.09 18.28
CA MET A 1 -12.96 -31.69 18.23
C MET A 1 -11.96 -30.74 18.89
N SER A 2 -11.39 -31.11 20.04
CA SER A 2 -10.30 -30.35 20.71
C SER A 2 -9.02 -30.18 19.88
N GLU A 3 -8.59 -31.18 19.10
CA GLU A 3 -7.35 -31.09 18.29
C GLU A 3 -7.46 -30.08 17.12
N ILE A 4 -8.67 -29.86 16.60
CA ILE A 4 -8.92 -28.88 15.52
C ILE A 4 -8.82 -27.46 16.10
N GLU A 5 -9.33 -27.27 17.31
CA GLU A 5 -9.30 -25.98 18.02
C GLU A 5 -7.88 -25.59 18.43
N GLU A 6 -7.06 -26.55 18.85
CA GLU A 6 -5.65 -26.34 19.20
C GLU A 6 -4.81 -25.94 17.98
N SER A 7 -5.06 -26.57 16.82
CA SER A 7 -4.35 -26.26 15.57
C SER A 7 -4.62 -24.84 15.08
N GLY A 8 -5.87 -24.35 15.22
CA GLY A 8 -6.25 -22.98 14.84
C GLY A 8 -5.55 -21.91 15.69
N MET A 9 -5.37 -22.15 16.99
CA MET A 9 -4.68 -21.21 17.88
C MET A 9 -3.22 -20.97 17.46
N TRP A 10 -2.48 -22.04 17.14
CA TRP A 10 -1.08 -21.92 16.70
C TRP A 10 -0.95 -21.18 15.38
N LEU A 11 -1.83 -21.47 14.41
CA LEU A 11 -1.86 -20.77 13.13
C LEU A 11 -2.07 -19.26 13.32
N ARG A 12 -2.99 -18.89 14.21
CA ARG A 12 -3.31 -17.49 14.50
C ARG A 12 -2.16 -16.75 15.17
N ILE A 13 -1.53 -17.36 16.17
CA ILE A 13 -0.36 -16.78 16.84
C ILE A 13 0.79 -16.61 15.84
N PHE A 14 1.06 -17.64 15.03
CA PHE A 14 2.10 -17.59 14.02
C PHE A 14 1.84 -16.51 12.96
N ALA A 15 0.61 -16.40 12.47
CA ALA A 15 0.21 -15.37 11.52
C ALA A 15 0.35 -13.96 12.13
N ALA A 16 -0.12 -13.75 13.36
CA ALA A 16 -0.04 -12.46 14.04
C ALA A 16 1.41 -12.02 14.28
N ILE A 17 2.28 -12.93 14.73
CA ILE A 17 3.71 -12.67 14.91
C ILE A 17 4.35 -12.34 13.57
N SER A 18 4.07 -13.14 12.53
CA SER A 18 4.62 -12.94 11.18
C SER A 18 4.22 -11.56 10.63
N TYR A 19 2.94 -11.19 10.71
CA TYR A 19 2.48 -9.86 10.31
C TYR A 19 3.16 -8.75 11.11
N THR A 20 3.28 -8.91 12.43
CA THR A 20 3.93 -7.90 13.28
C THR A 20 5.39 -7.68 12.90
N VAL A 21 6.14 -8.76 12.65
CA VAL A 21 7.55 -8.68 12.22
C VAL A 21 7.65 -8.04 10.84
N LEU A 22 6.86 -8.49 9.87
CA LEU A 22 6.87 -7.94 8.51
C LEU A 22 6.50 -6.46 8.49
N SER A 23 5.43 -6.06 9.18
CA SER A 23 4.99 -4.67 9.26
C SER A 23 6.00 -3.79 9.99
N THR A 24 6.71 -4.31 11.01
CA THR A 24 7.77 -3.56 11.70
C THR A 24 8.97 -3.33 10.79
N ILE A 25 9.42 -4.35 10.05
CA ILE A 25 10.51 -4.21 9.08
C ILE A 25 10.12 -3.20 8.00
N SER A 26 8.93 -3.36 7.42
CA SER A 26 8.42 -2.45 6.38
C SER A 26 8.31 -1.01 6.89
N LEU A 27 7.79 -0.79 8.10
CA LEU A 27 7.73 0.54 8.70
C LEU A 27 9.13 1.13 8.89
N SER A 28 10.10 0.34 9.37
CA SER A 28 11.47 0.82 9.55
C SER A 28 12.13 1.23 8.22
N ALA A 29 11.90 0.46 7.15
CA ALA A 29 12.40 0.76 5.82
C ALA A 29 11.73 2.03 5.23
N ASN A 30 10.41 2.16 5.39
CA ASN A 30 9.67 3.34 4.93
C ASN A 30 10.06 4.61 5.72
N LEU A 31 10.29 4.51 7.03
CA LEU A 31 10.80 5.62 7.83
C LEU A 31 12.21 6.03 7.42
N LEU A 32 13.10 5.06 7.15
CA LEU A 32 14.43 5.35 6.64
C LEU A 32 14.36 6.07 5.28
N LEU A 33 13.49 5.59 4.38
CA LEU A 33 13.28 6.22 3.07
C LEU A 33 12.72 7.65 3.22
N LEU A 34 11.76 7.84 4.13
CA LEU A 34 11.21 9.16 4.47
C LEU A 34 12.32 10.11 4.96
N VAL A 35 13.21 9.66 5.85
CA VAL A 35 14.35 10.45 6.32
C VAL A 35 15.29 10.81 5.17
N VAL A 36 15.62 9.85 4.30
CA VAL A 36 16.44 10.10 3.10
C VAL A 36 15.79 11.13 2.18
N PHE A 37 14.47 11.08 2.01
CA PHE A 37 13.72 12.03 1.20
C PHE A 37 13.69 13.43 1.81
N ILE A 38 13.50 13.55 3.13
CA ILE A 38 13.53 14.85 3.82
C ILE A 38 14.93 15.49 3.73
N VAL A 39 15.98 14.71 4.05
CA VAL A 39 17.36 15.20 4.03
C VAL A 39 17.81 15.54 2.59
N GLY A 40 17.42 14.71 1.63
CA GLY A 40 17.80 14.84 0.23
C GLY A 40 16.95 15.79 -0.61
N HIS A 41 15.84 16.33 -0.08
CA HIS A 41 14.80 17.02 -0.86
C HIS A 41 15.36 18.08 -1.82
N LYS A 42 16.30 18.92 -1.36
CA LYS A 42 16.90 20.00 -2.18
C LYS A 42 17.66 19.52 -3.41
N ARG A 43 18.18 18.28 -3.40
CA ARG A 43 18.97 17.71 -4.49
C ARG A 43 18.12 16.88 -5.45
N PHE A 44 17.02 16.30 -4.96
CA PHE A 44 16.25 15.29 -5.69
C PHE A 44 14.92 15.79 -6.25
N ASP A 45 14.46 17.01 -5.96
CA ASP A 45 13.15 17.50 -6.44
C ASP A 45 13.00 17.48 -7.97
N ARG A 46 14.12 17.56 -8.70
CA ARG A 46 14.13 17.57 -10.17
C ARG A 46 14.13 16.19 -10.80
N MET A 47 14.30 15.13 -10.01
CA MET A 47 14.33 13.77 -10.53
C MET A 47 12.92 13.17 -10.49
N SER A 48 12.38 12.86 -11.66
CA SER A 48 11.05 12.27 -11.82
C SER A 48 10.88 10.98 -11.01
N TYR A 49 11.95 10.19 -10.89
CA TYR A 49 12.01 9.03 -10.03
C TYR A 49 11.68 9.34 -8.56
N PHE A 50 12.21 10.44 -8.02
CA PHE A 50 12.01 10.82 -6.62
C PHE A 50 10.54 11.14 -6.33
N ILE A 51 9.90 11.88 -7.23
CA ILE A 51 8.49 12.26 -7.06
C ILE A 51 7.58 11.02 -7.12
N ILE A 52 7.84 10.07 -8.03
CA ILE A 52 7.07 8.81 -8.10
C ILE A 52 7.31 7.98 -6.82
N SER A 53 8.57 7.80 -6.41
CA SER A 53 8.90 7.05 -5.19
C SER A 53 8.30 7.68 -3.94
N TRP A 54 8.16 9.01 -3.89
CA TRP A 54 7.43 9.69 -2.83
C TRP A 54 5.95 9.27 -2.78
N GLN A 55 5.28 9.17 -3.93
CA GLN A 55 3.90 8.69 -3.99
C GLN A 55 3.79 7.22 -3.56
N THR A 56 4.74 6.36 -3.96
CA THR A 56 4.81 4.97 -3.50
C THR A 56 4.94 4.89 -1.98
N LEU A 57 5.85 5.67 -1.39
CA LEU A 57 6.03 5.76 0.07
C LEU A 57 4.74 6.17 0.79
N VAL A 58 4.01 7.15 0.26
CA VAL A 58 2.71 7.56 0.83
C VAL A 58 1.71 6.39 0.79
N CYS A 59 1.63 5.66 -0.31
CA CYS A 59 0.74 4.50 -0.43
C CYS A 59 1.13 3.37 0.54
N ASP A 60 2.43 3.09 0.70
CA ASP A 60 2.94 2.11 1.65
C ASP A 60 2.60 2.49 3.10
N LEU A 61 2.73 3.76 3.47
CA LEU A 61 2.36 4.25 4.80
C LEU A 61 0.84 4.12 5.06
N ILE A 62 0.00 4.35 4.06
CA ILE A 62 -1.45 4.12 4.16
C ILE A 62 -1.73 2.63 4.44
N MET A 63 -1.11 1.72 3.68
CA MET A 63 -1.27 0.28 3.91
C MET A 63 -0.77 -0.16 5.29
N LEU A 64 0.38 0.36 5.72
CA LEU A 64 0.93 0.05 7.04
C LEU A 64 0.01 0.53 8.16
N SER A 65 -0.63 1.68 8.02
CA SER A 65 -1.60 2.18 8.99
C SER A 65 -2.76 1.19 9.18
N TYR A 66 -3.27 0.61 8.09
CA TYR A 66 -4.31 -0.43 8.13
C TYR A 66 -3.83 -1.71 8.83
N GLN A 67 -2.62 -2.18 8.50
CA GLN A 67 -2.07 -3.40 9.08
C GLN A 67 -1.89 -3.28 10.60
N PHE A 68 -1.35 -2.14 11.07
CA PHE A 68 -1.14 -1.91 12.49
C PHE A 68 -2.43 -1.67 13.26
N ILE A 69 -3.36 -0.90 12.71
CA ILE A 69 -4.60 -0.55 13.41
C ILE A 69 -5.57 -1.73 13.41
N GLN A 70 -5.77 -2.40 12.28
CA GLN A 70 -6.83 -3.39 12.12
C GLN A 70 -6.31 -4.82 12.03
N ALA A 71 -5.39 -5.12 11.11
CA ALA A 71 -5.04 -6.50 10.81
C ALA A 71 -4.38 -7.21 12.00
N ILE A 72 -3.38 -6.59 12.63
CA ILE A 72 -2.66 -7.18 13.76
C ILE A 72 -3.58 -7.39 14.98
N PRO A 73 -4.31 -6.38 15.50
CA PRO A 73 -5.16 -6.56 16.68
C PRO A 73 -6.30 -7.55 16.46
N THR A 74 -6.91 -7.54 15.27
CA THR A 74 -8.02 -8.46 14.94
C THR A 74 -7.53 -9.91 14.88
N THR A 75 -6.32 -10.15 14.34
CA THR A 75 -5.70 -11.48 14.29
C THR A 75 -5.42 -12.02 15.71
N PHE A 76 -4.86 -11.19 16.59
CA PHE A 76 -4.62 -11.55 17.98
C PHE A 76 -5.92 -11.82 18.76
N ALA A 77 -6.91 -10.94 18.61
CA ALA A 77 -8.10 -10.97 19.45
C ALA A 77 -9.12 -12.06 19.07
N ALA A 78 -9.00 -12.71 17.92
CA ALA A 78 -9.95 -13.72 17.43
C ALA A 78 -11.38 -13.19 17.25
N ARG A 79 -11.55 -11.87 17.19
CA ARG A 79 -12.88 -11.27 17.25
C ARG A 79 -12.87 -9.91 16.59
N GLN A 80 -14.04 -9.51 16.13
CA GLN A 80 -14.28 -8.18 15.61
C GLN A 80 -14.14 -7.14 16.74
N LEU A 81 -13.02 -6.43 16.77
CA LEU A 81 -12.76 -5.35 17.75
C LEU A 81 -13.38 -4.02 17.34
N TYR A 82 -13.54 -3.79 16.04
CA TYR A 82 -13.95 -2.52 15.45
C TYR A 82 -15.37 -2.61 14.91
N SER A 83 -16.09 -1.49 14.93
CA SER A 83 -17.40 -1.39 14.28
C SER A 83 -17.30 -1.73 12.78
N PRO A 84 -18.30 -2.39 12.19
CA PRO A 84 -18.32 -2.70 10.74
C PRO A 84 -18.02 -1.47 9.86
N THR A 85 -18.50 -0.30 10.27
CA THR A 85 -18.24 0.96 9.56
C THR A 85 -16.76 1.32 9.54
N VAL A 86 -16.05 1.17 10.66
CA VAL A 86 -14.61 1.43 10.74
C VAL A 86 -13.84 0.43 9.89
N MET A 87 -14.21 -0.85 9.96
CA MET A 87 -13.59 -1.89 9.13
C MET A 87 -13.77 -1.63 7.64
N HIS A 88 -14.94 -1.12 7.24
CA HIS A 88 -15.22 -0.75 5.86
C HIS A 88 -14.28 0.36 5.38
N TYR A 89 -14.20 1.49 6.09
CA TYR A 89 -13.34 2.60 5.70
C TYR A 89 -11.86 2.22 5.68
N MET A 90 -11.42 1.45 6.67
CA MET A 90 -10.06 0.95 6.77
C MET A 90 -9.70 -0.03 5.64
N GLY A 91 -10.63 -0.93 5.26
CA GLY A 91 -10.45 -1.81 4.10
C GLY A 91 -10.40 -1.06 2.76
N VAL A 92 -11.15 0.04 2.62
CA VAL A 92 -11.05 0.94 1.47
C VAL A 92 -9.66 1.60 1.42
N LEU A 93 -9.12 2.05 2.56
CA LEU A 93 -7.76 2.60 2.63
C LEU A 93 -6.69 1.57 2.25
N ASP A 94 -6.80 0.33 2.74
CA ASP A 94 -5.91 -0.78 2.34
C ASP A 94 -5.93 -0.98 0.81
N THR A 95 -7.13 -0.98 0.22
CA THR A 95 -7.33 -1.15 -1.23
C THR A 95 -6.72 0.01 -2.03
N ILE A 96 -6.90 1.25 -1.58
CA ILE A 96 -6.30 2.44 -2.21
C ILE A 96 -4.78 2.36 -2.13
N GLY A 97 -4.23 2.06 -0.95
CA GLY A 97 -2.79 1.94 -0.76
C GLY A 97 -2.19 0.85 -1.65
N TYR A 98 -2.79 -0.35 -1.65
CA TYR A 98 -2.32 -1.48 -2.45
C TYR A 98 -2.34 -1.21 -3.95
N ASN A 99 -3.47 -0.73 -4.49
CA ASN A 99 -3.58 -0.40 -5.91
C ASN A 99 -2.66 0.78 -6.28
N GLY A 100 -2.53 1.77 -5.40
CA GLY A 100 -1.62 2.89 -5.57
C GLY A 100 -0.16 2.43 -5.71
N VAL A 101 0.33 1.59 -4.80
CA VAL A 101 1.68 1.01 -4.88
C VAL A 101 1.87 0.28 -6.21
N LEU A 102 0.93 -0.57 -6.61
CA LEU A 102 1.02 -1.32 -7.86
C LEU A 102 1.13 -0.42 -9.08
N PHE A 103 0.25 0.57 -9.21
CA PHE A 103 0.26 1.48 -10.35
C PHE A 103 1.50 2.40 -10.35
N PHE A 104 1.93 2.91 -9.20
CA PHE A 104 3.15 3.71 -9.13
C PHE A 104 4.41 2.89 -9.42
N MET A 105 4.50 1.66 -8.95
CA MET A 105 5.60 0.74 -9.30
C MET A 105 5.60 0.42 -10.79
N PHE A 106 4.43 0.23 -11.39
CA PHE A 106 4.31 0.05 -12.84
C PHE A 106 4.83 1.26 -13.62
N ILE A 107 4.43 2.48 -13.22
CA ILE A 107 4.94 3.72 -13.83
C ILE A 107 6.45 3.89 -13.61
N LEU A 108 6.96 3.52 -12.43
CA LEU A 108 8.40 3.53 -12.13
C LEU A 108 9.15 2.61 -13.11
N THR A 109 8.66 1.39 -13.33
CA THR A 109 9.22 0.44 -14.28
C THR A 109 9.15 0.97 -15.71
N ILE A 110 8.01 1.52 -16.14
CA ILE A 110 7.88 2.15 -17.47
C ILE A 110 8.87 3.30 -17.63
N SER A 111 9.03 4.16 -16.63
CA SER A 111 9.99 5.27 -16.67
C SER A 111 11.40 4.73 -16.91
N ARG A 112 11.81 3.70 -16.18
CA ARG A 112 13.14 3.08 -16.36
C ARG A 112 13.30 2.47 -17.76
N VAL A 113 12.30 1.74 -18.24
CA VAL A 113 12.32 1.14 -19.59
C VAL A 113 12.36 2.21 -20.68
N THR A 114 11.58 3.27 -20.53
CA THR A 114 11.48 4.36 -21.52
C THR A 114 12.81 5.11 -21.65
N ILE A 115 13.55 5.31 -20.56
CA ILE A 115 14.90 5.89 -20.61
C ILE A 115 15.83 5.06 -21.50
N PHE A 116 15.75 3.73 -21.45
CA PHE A 116 16.62 2.85 -22.25
C PHE A 116 16.23 2.75 -23.72
N PHE A 117 14.94 2.68 -24.03
CA PHE A 117 14.48 2.45 -25.41
C PHE A 117 14.07 3.73 -26.16
N PHE A 118 13.57 4.74 -25.45
CA PHE A 118 12.91 5.91 -26.03
C PHE A 118 13.18 7.21 -25.25
N GLU A 119 14.44 7.63 -25.17
CA GLU A 119 14.88 8.85 -24.47
C GLU A 119 14.03 10.10 -24.82
N LYS A 120 13.62 10.25 -26.09
CA LYS A 120 12.80 11.38 -26.54
C LYS A 120 11.41 11.41 -25.89
N ILE A 121 10.79 10.24 -25.70
CA ILE A 121 9.47 10.12 -25.06
C ILE A 121 9.61 10.39 -23.56
N ASP A 122 10.67 9.87 -22.94
CA ASP A 122 10.95 10.09 -21.52
C ASP A 122 11.02 11.58 -21.19
N ARG A 123 11.77 12.34 -22.00
CA ARG A 123 11.94 13.79 -21.80
C ARG A 123 10.63 14.58 -21.89
N ILE A 124 9.66 14.11 -22.67
CA ILE A 124 8.36 14.76 -22.85
C ILE A 124 7.42 14.36 -21.69
N VAL A 125 7.24 13.06 -21.48
CA VAL A 125 6.27 12.50 -20.54
C VAL A 125 6.71 12.72 -19.09
N PHE A 126 7.99 12.48 -18.78
CA PHE A 126 8.56 12.61 -17.43
C PHE A 126 9.21 13.99 -17.22
N SER A 127 8.85 14.99 -18.01
CA SER A 127 9.14 16.39 -17.70
C SER A 127 8.44 16.82 -16.40
N PRO A 128 8.92 17.87 -15.69
CA PRO A 128 8.30 18.31 -14.43
C PRO A 128 6.77 18.55 -14.50
N PRO A 129 6.19 19.17 -15.54
CA PRO A 129 4.73 19.27 -15.62
C PRO A 129 4.06 17.92 -16.00
N GLY A 130 4.72 17.13 -16.85
CA GLY A 130 4.19 15.83 -17.32
C GLY A 130 4.07 14.81 -16.19
N ILE A 131 5.06 14.76 -15.28
CA ILE A 131 5.01 13.83 -14.15
C ILE A 131 3.85 14.12 -13.20
N TYR A 132 3.54 15.39 -12.91
CA TYR A 132 2.37 15.70 -12.08
C TYR A 132 1.07 15.29 -12.76
N ALA A 133 0.97 15.44 -14.09
CA ALA A 133 -0.18 14.95 -14.84
C ALA A 133 -0.31 13.41 -14.76
N VAL A 134 0.80 12.67 -14.87
CA VAL A 134 0.82 11.21 -14.70
C VAL A 134 0.41 10.82 -13.28
N ILE A 135 0.90 11.51 -12.26
CA ILE A 135 0.53 11.24 -10.86
C ILE A 135 -0.96 11.46 -10.63
N VAL A 136 -1.52 12.58 -11.10
CA VAL A 136 -2.96 12.85 -10.99
C VAL A 136 -3.76 11.78 -11.72
N PHE A 137 -3.33 11.38 -12.93
CA PHE A 137 -3.95 10.31 -13.69
C PHE A 137 -3.95 8.98 -12.93
N VAL A 138 -2.82 8.58 -12.35
CA VAL A 138 -2.70 7.35 -11.55
C VAL A 138 -3.60 7.40 -10.33
N TRP A 139 -3.66 8.52 -9.60
CA TRP A 139 -4.57 8.66 -8.46
C TRP A 139 -6.04 8.55 -8.86
N VAL A 140 -6.45 9.21 -9.95
CA VAL A 140 -7.81 9.09 -10.48
C VAL A 140 -8.11 7.64 -10.88
N LEU A 141 -7.16 6.96 -11.51
CA LEU A 141 -7.28 5.55 -11.86
C LEU A 141 -7.46 4.67 -10.61
N THR A 142 -6.58 4.82 -9.61
CA THR A 142 -6.65 4.12 -8.32
C THR A 142 -8.01 4.32 -7.65
N LEU A 143 -8.48 5.56 -7.54
CA LEU A 143 -9.76 5.86 -6.92
C LEU A 143 -10.94 5.27 -7.70
N THR A 144 -10.89 5.34 -9.03
CA THR A 144 -11.93 4.76 -9.90
C THR A 144 -12.00 3.24 -9.70
N PHE A 145 -10.87 2.55 -9.71
CA PHE A 145 -10.81 1.11 -9.45
C PHE A 145 -11.34 0.75 -8.06
N THR A 146 -10.95 1.50 -7.03
CA THR A 146 -11.46 1.28 -5.66
C THR A 146 -12.98 1.46 -5.58
N VAL A 147 -13.53 2.48 -6.23
CA VAL A 147 -14.98 2.71 -6.27
C VAL A 147 -15.70 1.56 -6.96
N ILE A 148 -15.19 1.09 -8.11
CA ILE A 148 -15.77 -0.05 -8.84
C ILE A 148 -15.76 -1.33 -7.99
N LEU A 149 -14.63 -1.61 -7.32
CA LEU A 149 -14.52 -2.77 -6.44
C LEU A 149 -15.51 -2.71 -5.28
N ASN A 150 -15.64 -1.52 -4.67
CA ASN A 150 -16.58 -1.30 -3.56
C ASN A 150 -18.04 -1.45 -4.02
N MET A 151 -18.40 -0.87 -5.18
CA MET A 151 -19.74 -1.00 -5.76
C MET A 151 -20.09 -2.44 -6.15
N SER A 152 -19.09 -3.24 -6.53
CA SER A 152 -19.29 -4.65 -6.88
C SER A 152 -19.54 -5.54 -5.66
N GLY A 153 -19.48 -5.00 -4.44
CA GLY A 153 -19.61 -5.77 -3.20
C GLY A 153 -18.42 -6.69 -2.91
N CYS A 154 -17.32 -6.56 -3.65
CA CYS A 154 -16.10 -7.34 -3.43
C CYS A 154 -15.31 -6.69 -2.30
N MET A 155 -15.80 -6.85 -1.07
CA MET A 155 -15.15 -6.30 0.12
C MET A 155 -14.27 -7.34 0.78
N LYS A 156 -13.11 -6.89 1.27
CA LYS A 156 -12.19 -7.70 2.05
C LYS A 156 -12.74 -7.84 3.47
N GLU A 157 -13.58 -8.83 3.69
CA GLU A 157 -14.08 -9.18 5.03
C GLU A 157 -13.11 -10.13 5.72
N PHE A 158 -12.73 -9.80 6.95
CA PHE A 158 -12.08 -10.76 7.84
C PHE A 158 -13.16 -11.55 8.55
N THR A 159 -13.67 -12.61 7.90
CA THR A 159 -14.55 -13.55 8.56
C THR A 159 -13.73 -14.38 9.55
N THR A 160 -14.15 -14.34 10.81
CA THR A 160 -13.51 -15.11 11.89
C THR A 160 -13.79 -16.62 11.76
N GLU A 161 -14.73 -16.99 10.89
CA GLU A 161 -15.17 -18.38 10.68
C GLU A 161 -14.22 -19.20 9.79
N ALA A 162 -13.26 -18.56 9.11
CA ALA A 162 -12.32 -19.21 8.19
C ALA A 162 -10.91 -19.46 8.78
N LEU A 163 -10.71 -19.19 10.08
CA LEU A 163 -9.44 -19.30 10.81
C LEU A 163 -9.62 -20.01 12.14
#